data_AF-A0A916YY69-F1
#
_entry.id   AF-A0A916YY69-F1
#
_cell.length_a   1.000
_cell.length_b   1.000
_cell.length_c   1.000
_cell.angle_alpha   90.00
_cell.angle_beta   90.00
_cell.angle_gamma   90.00
#
_symmetry.space_group_name_H-M   'P 1'
#
loop_
_entity.id
_entity.type
_entity.pdbx_description
1 polymer ?
#
loop_
_entity_poly.entity_id
_entity_poly.type
_entity_poly.pdbx_seq_one_letter_code
_entity_poly.pdbx_strand_id
1 'polypeptide(L)'
;MKNNIIIVLSFFVACACSNGEKTNTGSSILGRMEDYKVKRVSPTQIAYQVEEMGAEISKALTADFAKQMKNVSAARGEELCQLKNMTLIDSLSERYGLKIRLLGQPDIGSNNQLYVKEKEVLEAYADNAAKKLEMSDNIQKIGDSLFVYTSPIPYDKGVGKLCFSDDSGFAIWSIILKKSEVVRAINVKALREKNVK
;
A
#
# COMPACT_ATOMS: atom_id res chain seq x y z
N MET A 1 46.63 -54.39 -36.75
CA MET A 1 45.86 -55.66 -36.73
C MET A 1 45.42 -55.93 -35.30
N LYS A 2 44.14 -56.27 -35.13
CA LYS A 2 43.50 -56.98 -34.00
C LYS A 2 43.30 -56.23 -32.67
N ASN A 3 42.02 -55.91 -32.46
CA ASN A 3 41.35 -55.87 -31.15
C ASN A 3 41.59 -57.15 -30.33
N ASN A 4 41.55 -57.01 -29.00
CA ASN A 4 40.67 -57.72 -28.04
C ASN A 4 41.16 -57.40 -26.60
N ILE A 5 40.40 -56.65 -25.79
CA ILE A 5 39.34 -57.10 -24.85
C ILE A 5 39.83 -58.15 -23.83
N ILE A 6 39.83 -57.78 -22.53
CA ILE A 6 39.53 -58.55 -21.30
C ILE A 6 39.41 -57.52 -20.15
N ILE A 7 38.19 -57.13 -19.73
CA ILE A 7 37.37 -57.59 -18.58
C ILE A 7 37.96 -57.26 -17.18
N VAL A 8 37.36 -56.28 -16.49
CA VAL A 8 37.08 -56.21 -15.03
C VAL A 8 35.93 -55.16 -14.87
N LEU A 9 34.64 -55.50 -14.96
CA LEU A 9 33.70 -56.02 -13.95
C LEU A 9 33.78 -55.35 -12.56
N SER A 10 32.61 -54.85 -12.10
CA SER A 10 32.29 -54.29 -10.77
C SER A 10 32.70 -52.83 -10.53
N PHE A 11 31.83 -51.91 -10.09
CA PHE A 11 30.80 -52.06 -9.06
C PHE A 11 29.65 -51.07 -9.32
N PHE A 12 28.43 -51.60 -9.50
CA PHE A 12 27.18 -50.82 -9.52
C PHE A 12 26.82 -50.52 -8.06
N VAL A 13 26.96 -49.27 -7.62
CA VAL A 13 26.28 -48.78 -6.40
C VAL A 13 25.39 -47.63 -6.80
N ALA A 14 24.10 -47.90 -6.66
CA ALA A 14 23.01 -46.95 -6.83
C ALA A 14 23.16 -45.78 -5.85
N CYS A 15 23.40 -44.58 -6.38
CA CYS A 15 22.94 -43.36 -5.72
C CYS A 15 21.51 -43.11 -6.19
N ALA A 16 20.57 -43.73 -5.45
CA ALA A 16 19.17 -43.36 -5.53
C ALA A 16 19.02 -41.87 -5.19
N CYS A 17 18.26 -41.16 -6.03
CA CYS A 17 17.74 -39.84 -5.73
C CYS A 17 16.98 -39.87 -4.41
N SER A 18 17.53 -39.31 -3.33
CA SER A 18 16.75 -38.94 -2.15
C SER A 18 16.04 -37.60 -2.43
N ASN A 19 15.08 -37.62 -3.35
CA ASN A 19 14.08 -36.55 -3.44
C ASN A 19 13.00 -36.83 -2.40
N GLY A 20 12.97 -35.98 -1.38
CA GLY A 20 11.93 -36.02 -0.37
C GLY A 20 11.89 -34.80 0.53
N GLU A 21 12.52 -33.68 0.12
CA GLU A 21 12.23 -32.41 0.78
C GLU A 21 10.84 -31.98 0.30
N LYS A 22 9.82 -32.29 1.10
CA LYS A 22 8.48 -31.71 0.99
C LYS A 22 8.62 -30.21 1.27
N THR A 23 9.09 -29.46 0.28
CA THR A 23 9.01 -28.01 0.29
C THR A 23 7.53 -27.65 0.37
N ASN A 24 7.21 -26.68 1.22
CA ASN A 24 5.89 -26.07 1.42
C ASN A 24 5.39 -25.33 0.16
N THR A 25 5.44 -25.96 -1.01
CA THR A 25 5.06 -25.38 -2.29
C THR A 25 3.53 -25.36 -2.45
N GLY A 26 2.81 -26.27 -1.79
CA GLY A 26 1.35 -26.38 -1.89
C GLY A 26 0.57 -25.16 -1.39
N SER A 27 0.93 -24.59 -0.23
CA SER A 27 0.22 -23.42 0.33
C SER A 27 0.49 -22.14 -0.48
N SER A 28 1.71 -21.95 -0.97
CA SER A 28 2.07 -20.80 -1.80
C SER A 28 1.49 -20.86 -3.22
N ILE A 29 1.34 -22.07 -3.81
CA ILE A 29 0.68 -22.27 -5.10
C ILE A 29 -0.85 -22.10 -4.96
N LEU A 30 -1.46 -22.67 -3.93
CA LEU A 30 -2.91 -22.53 -3.68
C LEU A 30 -3.31 -21.07 -3.42
N GLY A 31 -2.52 -20.32 -2.64
CA GLY A 31 -2.74 -18.89 -2.43
C GLY A 31 -2.71 -18.09 -3.73
N ARG A 32 -1.72 -18.36 -4.60
CA ARG A 32 -1.65 -17.73 -5.93
C ARG A 32 -2.85 -18.10 -6.82
N MET A 33 -3.39 -19.32 -6.74
CA MET A 33 -4.52 -19.74 -7.58
C MET A 33 -5.84 -19.05 -7.22
N GLU A 34 -6.06 -18.67 -5.96
CA GLU A 34 -7.24 -17.88 -5.57
C GLU A 34 -7.19 -16.46 -6.16
N ASP A 35 -5.99 -15.89 -6.28
CA ASP A 35 -5.78 -14.55 -6.85
C ASP A 35 -6.11 -14.47 -8.36
N TYR A 36 -6.05 -15.60 -9.09
CA TYR A 36 -6.34 -15.66 -10.53
C TYR A 36 -7.81 -15.94 -10.88
N LYS A 37 -8.70 -16.16 -9.91
CA LYS A 37 -10.13 -16.37 -10.19
C LYS A 37 -10.77 -15.08 -10.69
N VAL A 38 -11.55 -15.14 -11.78
CA VAL A 38 -12.33 -14.00 -12.26
C VAL A 38 -13.37 -13.61 -11.21
N LYS A 39 -13.16 -12.44 -10.57
CA LYS A 39 -14.08 -11.88 -9.58
C LYS A 39 -15.06 -10.94 -10.27
N ARG A 40 -16.37 -11.18 -10.11
CA ARG A 40 -17.41 -10.18 -10.44
C ARG A 40 -17.63 -9.31 -9.22
N VAL A 41 -17.25 -8.04 -9.33
CA VAL A 41 -17.34 -7.05 -8.25
C VAL A 41 -18.09 -5.82 -8.72
N SER A 42 -18.97 -5.28 -7.88
CA SER A 42 -19.70 -4.06 -8.19
C SER A 42 -18.85 -2.81 -7.91
N PRO A 43 -19.18 -1.65 -8.50
CA PRO A 43 -18.53 -0.38 -8.15
C PRO A 43 -18.58 -0.06 -6.65
N THR A 44 -19.67 -0.41 -5.97
CA THR A 44 -19.85 -0.24 -4.52
C THR A 44 -18.87 -1.09 -3.73
N GLN A 45 -18.72 -2.36 -4.10
CA GLN A 45 -17.77 -3.27 -3.44
C GLN A 45 -16.33 -2.81 -3.62
N ILE A 46 -16.00 -2.26 -4.79
CA ILE A 46 -14.68 -1.67 -5.02
C ILE A 46 -14.50 -0.43 -4.13
N ALA A 47 -15.46 0.49 -4.09
CA ALA A 47 -15.37 1.69 -3.26
C ALA A 47 -15.24 1.34 -1.77
N TYR A 48 -16.03 0.39 -1.27
CA TYR A 48 -15.93 -0.12 0.10
C TYR A 48 -14.54 -0.72 0.37
N GLN A 49 -14.00 -1.49 -0.57
CA GLN A 49 -12.66 -2.05 -0.39
C GLN A 49 -11.56 -0.97 -0.41
N VAL A 50 -11.70 0.07 -1.24
CA VAL A 50 -10.80 1.24 -1.22
C VAL A 50 -10.84 1.91 0.15
N GLU A 51 -12.04 2.08 0.72
CA GLU A 51 -12.24 2.68 2.05
C GLU A 51 -11.55 1.87 3.14
N GLU A 52 -11.84 0.57 3.22
CA GLU A 52 -11.26 -0.31 4.24
C GLU A 52 -9.72 -0.36 4.12
N MET A 53 -9.20 -0.53 2.91
CA MET A 53 -7.74 -0.54 2.70
C MET A 53 -7.12 0.81 3.05
N GLY A 54 -7.73 1.91 2.60
CA GLY A 54 -7.25 3.26 2.85
C GLY A 54 -7.21 3.58 4.34
N ALA A 55 -8.27 3.25 5.07
CA ALA A 55 -8.39 3.48 6.51
C ALA A 55 -7.38 2.64 7.31
N GLU A 56 -7.22 1.36 6.97
CA GLU A 56 -6.22 0.50 7.62
C GLU A 56 -4.80 1.02 7.39
N ILE A 57 -4.48 1.41 6.16
CA ILE A 57 -3.17 1.94 5.79
C ILE A 57 -2.92 3.29 6.49
N SER A 58 -3.86 4.24 6.42
CA SER A 58 -3.68 5.57 7.02
C SER A 58 -3.48 5.49 8.54
N LYS A 59 -4.20 4.59 9.20
CA LYS A 59 -4.03 4.29 10.63
C LYS A 59 -2.64 3.72 10.93
N ALA A 60 -2.18 2.74 10.15
CA ALA A 60 -0.86 2.15 10.32
C ALA A 60 0.26 3.18 10.08
N LEU A 61 0.15 3.98 9.01
CA LEU A 61 1.08 5.06 8.69
C LEU A 61 1.16 6.09 9.80
N THR A 62 0.00 6.56 10.31
CA THR A 62 -0.04 7.56 11.39
C THR A 62 0.63 7.04 12.66
N ALA A 63 0.37 5.78 13.03
CA ALA A 63 0.98 5.16 14.19
C ALA A 63 2.50 4.97 14.05
N ASP A 64 2.96 4.51 12.88
CA ASP A 64 4.37 4.32 12.59
C ASP A 64 5.12 5.66 12.53
N PHE A 65 4.55 6.66 11.84
CA PHE A 65 5.11 8.00 11.76
C PHE A 65 5.24 8.64 13.15
N ALA A 66 4.18 8.57 13.97
CA ALA A 66 4.22 9.09 15.34
C ALA A 66 5.27 8.38 16.22
N LYS A 67 5.54 7.10 15.97
CA LYS A 67 6.61 6.36 16.66
C LYS A 67 7.98 6.82 16.17
N GLN A 68 8.18 6.93 14.86
CA GLN A 68 9.45 7.31 14.27
C GLN A 68 9.84 8.74 14.59
N MET A 69 8.89 9.68 14.73
CA MET A 69 9.16 11.09 15.04
C MET A 69 9.52 11.37 16.50
N LYS A 70 9.46 10.38 17.40
CA LYS A 70 9.80 10.60 18.81
C LYS A 70 11.29 10.87 18.98
N ASN A 71 11.62 12.05 19.48
CA ASN A 71 12.99 12.46 19.83
C ASN A 71 13.99 12.35 18.66
N VAL A 72 13.54 12.56 17.43
CA VAL A 72 14.42 12.55 16.26
C VAL A 72 15.21 13.85 16.14
N SER A 73 16.42 13.75 15.60
CA SER A 73 17.16 14.93 15.13
C SER A 73 16.39 15.66 14.02
N ALA A 74 16.62 16.96 13.85
CA ALA A 74 16.02 17.75 12.78
C ALA A 74 16.23 17.13 11.38
N ALA A 75 17.45 16.68 11.08
CA ALA A 75 17.78 16.06 9.79
C ALA A 75 16.94 14.79 9.52
N ARG A 76 16.84 13.88 10.50
CA ARG A 76 15.97 12.71 10.39
C ARG A 76 14.49 13.07 10.34
N GLY A 77 14.06 14.12 11.03
CA GLY A 77 12.69 14.65 10.94
C GLY A 77 12.34 15.07 9.52
N GLU A 78 13.23 15.80 8.84
CA GLU A 78 13.03 16.22 7.45
C GLU A 78 12.93 15.02 6.49
N GLU A 79 13.80 14.02 6.66
CA GLU A 79 13.71 12.77 5.90
C GLU A 79 12.36 12.07 6.08
N LEU A 80 11.87 12.00 7.33
CA LEU A 80 10.57 11.40 7.64
C LEU A 80 9.43 12.18 7.00
N CYS A 81 9.45 13.51 7.02
CA CYS A 81 8.46 14.34 6.34
C CYS A 81 8.48 14.18 4.82
N GLN A 82 9.63 13.81 4.24
CA GLN A 82 9.78 13.43 2.83
C GLN A 82 9.49 11.94 2.57
N LEU A 83 9.04 11.20 3.59
CA LEU A 83 8.74 9.76 3.56
C LEU A 83 9.94 8.88 3.17
N LYS A 84 11.17 9.34 3.47
CA LYS A 84 12.41 8.63 3.15
C LYS A 84 12.78 7.58 4.19
N ASN A 85 13.23 6.43 3.71
CA ASN A 85 13.68 5.31 4.54
C ASN A 85 12.61 4.90 5.57
N MET A 86 11.39 4.68 5.10
CA MET A 86 10.25 4.25 5.91
C MET A 86 9.85 2.83 5.50
N THR A 87 10.35 1.83 6.25
CA THR A 87 10.16 0.41 5.93
C THR A 87 8.70 0.00 5.74
N LEU A 88 7.77 0.59 6.51
CA LEU A 88 6.34 0.34 6.34
C LEU A 88 5.83 0.82 4.97
N ILE A 89 6.22 2.02 4.55
CA ILE A 89 5.83 2.59 3.25
C ILE A 89 6.41 1.75 2.11
N ASP A 90 7.68 1.37 2.22
CA ASP A 90 8.37 0.54 1.21
C ASP A 90 7.65 -0.81 1.06
N SER A 91 7.36 -1.48 2.18
CA SER A 91 6.65 -2.77 2.21
C SER A 91 5.23 -2.68 1.65
N LEU A 92 4.48 -1.63 2.00
CA LEU A 92 3.13 -1.41 1.46
C LEU A 92 3.14 -1.11 -0.04
N SER A 93 4.09 -0.28 -0.48
CA SER A 93 4.25 0.11 -1.89
C SER A 93 4.62 -1.10 -2.74
N GLU A 94 5.53 -1.96 -2.26
CA GLU A 94 5.90 -3.20 -2.94
C GLU A 94 4.73 -4.20 -2.99
N ARG A 95 4.03 -4.41 -1.87
CA ARG A 95 2.95 -5.40 -1.78
C ARG A 95 1.73 -5.05 -2.61
N TYR A 96 1.34 -3.77 -2.63
CA TYR A 96 0.07 -3.32 -3.22
C TYR A 96 0.24 -2.40 -4.42
N GLY A 97 1.48 -2.12 -4.85
CA GLY A 97 1.75 -1.22 -5.97
C GLY A 97 1.16 0.18 -5.81
N LEU A 98 1.08 0.66 -4.56
CA LEU A 98 0.45 1.93 -4.18
C LEU A 98 1.46 3.08 -4.14
N LYS A 99 0.96 4.32 -4.18
CA LYS A 99 1.76 5.54 -3.98
C LYS A 99 1.23 6.29 -2.76
N ILE A 100 2.09 6.55 -1.79
CA ILE A 100 1.77 7.29 -0.56
C ILE A 100 2.39 8.67 -0.65
N ARG A 101 1.64 9.69 -0.22
CA ARG A 101 2.15 11.04 0.00
C ARG A 101 1.63 11.58 1.33
N LEU A 102 2.45 12.41 1.94
CA LEU A 102 2.08 13.30 3.03
C LEU A 102 1.93 14.70 2.41
N LEU A 103 0.74 15.28 2.50
CA LEU A 103 0.42 16.54 1.82
C LEU A 103 -0.13 17.57 2.80
N GLY A 104 0.18 18.83 2.55
CA GLY A 104 -0.35 19.99 3.28
C GLY A 104 -0.61 21.18 2.35
N GLN A 105 -0.87 22.36 2.93
CA GLN A 105 -1.10 23.59 2.17
C GLN A 105 -0.03 23.92 1.11
N PRO A 106 1.28 23.74 1.36
CA PRO A 106 2.32 24.11 0.39
C PRO A 106 2.22 23.31 -0.91
N ASP A 107 1.68 22.08 -0.86
CA ASP A 107 1.60 21.18 -2.01
C ASP A 107 0.59 21.63 -3.07
N ILE A 108 -0.44 22.41 -2.71
CA ILE A 108 -1.51 22.84 -3.65
C ILE A 108 -0.94 23.58 -4.87
N GLY A 109 0.07 24.43 -4.62
CA GLY A 109 0.71 25.26 -5.66
C GLY A 109 2.08 24.77 -6.10
N SER A 110 2.81 24.02 -5.26
CA SER A 110 4.21 23.64 -5.53
C SER A 110 4.38 22.22 -6.08
N ASN A 111 3.44 21.32 -5.84
CA ASN A 111 3.59 19.91 -6.17
C ASN A 111 3.00 19.58 -7.54
N ASN A 112 3.85 19.63 -8.56
CA ASN A 112 3.49 19.32 -9.96
C ASN A 112 3.28 17.82 -10.25
N GLN A 113 3.43 16.94 -9.25
CA GLN A 113 3.23 15.49 -9.38
C GLN A 113 1.87 15.01 -8.87
N LEU A 114 1.00 15.93 -8.45
CA LEU A 114 -0.36 15.61 -8.03
C LEU A 114 -1.25 15.39 -9.25
N TYR A 115 -2.10 14.37 -9.16
CA TYR A 115 -3.23 14.29 -10.09
C TYR A 115 -4.18 15.46 -9.84
N VAL A 116 -4.91 15.89 -10.87
CA VAL A 116 -5.94 16.95 -10.76
C VAL A 116 -6.88 16.66 -9.59
N LYS A 117 -7.29 15.40 -9.44
CA LYS A 117 -8.20 15.00 -8.36
C LYS A 117 -7.57 15.02 -6.96
N GLU A 118 -6.27 14.78 -6.84
CA GLU A 118 -5.56 14.98 -5.57
C GLU A 118 -5.57 16.46 -5.18
N LYS A 119 -5.31 17.35 -6.14
CA LYS A 119 -5.29 18.79 -5.92
C LYS A 119 -6.66 19.34 -5.52
N GLU A 120 -7.72 18.97 -6.23
CA GLU A 120 -9.10 19.38 -5.89
C GLU A 120 -9.48 18.96 -4.47
N VAL A 121 -9.10 17.74 -4.06
CA VAL A 121 -9.35 17.24 -2.71
C VAL A 121 -8.53 18.04 -1.70
N LEU A 122 -7.25 18.30 -1.97
CA LEU A 122 -6.37 19.07 -1.09
C LEU A 122 -6.87 20.51 -0.88
N GLU A 123 -7.37 21.15 -1.94
CA GLU A 123 -8.02 22.48 -1.88
C GLU A 123 -9.28 22.44 -1.01
N ALA A 124 -10.08 21.38 -1.09
CA ALA A 124 -11.26 21.22 -0.22
C ALA A 124 -10.88 21.04 1.27
N TYR A 125 -9.79 20.33 1.58
CA TYR A 125 -9.28 20.24 2.96
C TYR A 125 -8.79 21.61 3.47
N ALA A 126 -8.08 22.37 2.63
CA ALA A 126 -7.64 23.73 2.98
C ALA A 126 -8.83 24.66 3.28
N ASP A 127 -9.87 24.61 2.44
CA ASP A 127 -11.11 25.36 2.64
C ASP A 127 -11.83 24.97 3.94
N ASN A 128 -11.89 23.67 4.25
CA ASN A 128 -12.48 23.17 5.49
C ASN A 128 -11.68 23.64 6.71
N ALA A 129 -10.35 23.56 6.65
CA ALA A 129 -9.47 24.00 7.73
C ALA A 129 -9.62 25.52 7.98
N ALA A 130 -9.65 26.33 6.92
CA ALA A 130 -9.89 27.78 7.01
C ALA A 130 -11.24 28.13 7.66
N LYS A 131 -12.27 27.31 7.39
CA LYS A 131 -13.62 27.46 7.96
C LYS A 131 -13.79 26.75 9.30
N LYS A 132 -12.76 26.08 9.83
CA LYS A 132 -12.79 25.25 11.04
C LYS A 132 -13.87 24.17 11.01
N LEU A 133 -14.10 23.60 9.82
CA LEU A 133 -15.01 22.47 9.63
C LEU A 133 -14.28 21.17 9.89
N GLU A 134 -15.03 20.16 10.33
CA GLU A 134 -14.49 18.82 10.48
C GLU A 134 -14.06 18.26 9.12
N MET A 135 -12.89 17.64 9.12
CA MET A 135 -12.33 16.96 7.96
C MET A 135 -12.53 15.47 8.15
N SER A 136 -13.05 14.79 7.14
CA SER A 136 -13.24 13.33 7.13
C SER A 136 -12.40 12.69 6.03
N ASP A 137 -12.33 11.36 6.04
CA ASP A 137 -11.75 10.61 4.95
C ASP A 137 -12.51 10.85 3.64
N ASN A 138 -11.81 10.71 2.50
CA ASN A 138 -12.40 10.92 1.18
C ASN A 138 -11.87 9.90 0.16
N ILE A 139 -12.73 9.51 -0.78
CA ILE A 139 -12.38 8.62 -1.89
C ILE A 139 -12.76 9.30 -3.20
N GLN A 140 -11.79 9.41 -4.11
CA GLN A 140 -12.04 9.84 -5.48
C GLN A 140 -11.47 8.85 -6.48
N LYS A 141 -12.09 8.80 -7.66
CA LYS A 141 -11.55 8.10 -8.82
C LYS A 141 -10.63 9.02 -9.61
N ILE A 142 -9.52 8.47 -10.10
CA ILE A 142 -8.61 9.11 -11.05
C ILE A 142 -8.66 8.29 -12.33
N GLY A 143 -9.46 8.76 -13.30
CA GLY A 143 -9.81 7.98 -14.48
C GLY A 143 -10.49 6.64 -14.10
N ASP A 144 -10.20 5.59 -14.88
CA ASP A 144 -10.85 4.28 -14.72
C ASP A 144 -10.06 3.26 -13.90
N SER A 145 -8.78 3.54 -13.64
CA SER A 145 -7.82 2.56 -13.14
C SER A 145 -7.27 2.88 -11.75
N LEU A 146 -7.47 4.10 -11.25
CA LEU A 146 -6.90 4.55 -9.99
C LEU A 146 -7.98 5.11 -9.06
N PHE A 147 -7.74 4.94 -7.77
CA PHE A 147 -8.43 5.63 -6.70
C PHE A 147 -7.42 6.42 -5.88
N VAL A 148 -7.84 7.56 -5.36
CA VAL A 148 -7.16 8.25 -4.26
C VAL A 148 -8.05 8.12 -3.03
N TYR A 149 -7.46 7.61 -1.95
CA TYR A 149 -8.00 7.70 -0.61
C TYR A 149 -7.21 8.78 0.13
N THR A 150 -7.91 9.75 0.72
CA THR A 150 -7.29 10.75 1.58
C THR A 150 -7.79 10.66 3.00
N SER A 151 -6.90 10.90 3.96
CA SER A 151 -7.22 10.82 5.38
C SER A 151 -6.57 11.96 6.15
N PRO A 152 -7.34 12.76 6.90
CA PRO A 152 -6.78 13.83 7.70
C PRO A 152 -5.94 13.28 8.85
N ILE A 153 -4.83 13.96 9.09
CA ILE A 153 -3.91 13.65 10.17
C ILE A 153 -4.10 14.70 11.27
N PRO A 154 -4.07 14.32 12.57
CA PRO A 154 -4.13 15.30 13.64
C PRO A 154 -3.03 16.37 13.47
N TYR A 155 -3.43 17.63 13.35
CA TYR A 155 -2.52 18.75 13.10
C TYR A 155 -1.90 19.28 14.40
N ASP A 156 -2.73 19.84 15.29
CA ASP A 156 -2.30 20.57 16.49
C ASP A 156 -1.46 19.76 17.48
N LYS A 157 -1.68 18.45 17.52
CA LYS A 157 -1.05 17.51 18.46
C LYS A 157 -0.46 16.28 17.77
N GLY A 158 -0.42 16.29 16.45
CA GLY A 158 -0.01 15.14 15.66
C GLY A 158 1.06 15.49 14.65
N VAL A 159 1.29 14.52 13.77
CA VAL A 159 2.48 14.52 12.91
C VAL A 159 2.41 15.58 11.80
N GLY A 160 1.23 16.17 11.55
CA GLY A 160 1.03 17.23 10.55
C GLY A 160 1.88 18.47 10.84
N LYS A 161 1.76 19.03 12.06
CA LYS A 161 2.50 20.25 12.44
C LYS A 161 4.02 20.07 12.45
N LEU A 162 4.50 18.84 12.61
CA LEU A 162 5.93 18.54 12.57
C LEU A 162 6.52 18.68 11.16
N CYS A 163 5.72 18.44 10.12
CA CYS A 163 6.16 18.49 8.73
C CYS A 163 5.72 19.75 8.00
N PHE A 164 4.58 20.30 8.38
CA PHE A 164 4.06 21.54 7.83
C PHE A 164 4.04 22.54 8.98
N SER A 165 5.05 23.42 9.01
CA SER A 165 5.13 24.51 9.98
C SER A 165 4.35 25.74 9.50
N ASP A 166 3.21 25.51 8.84
CA ASP A 166 2.33 26.57 8.37
C ASP A 166 1.12 26.75 9.31
N ASP A 167 0.40 27.85 9.13
CA ASP A 167 -0.81 28.14 9.91
C ASP A 167 -2.08 27.59 9.22
N SER A 168 -1.95 26.69 8.25
CA SER A 168 -3.09 26.17 7.49
C SER A 168 -3.99 25.25 8.30
N GLY A 169 -3.44 24.63 9.35
CA GLY A 169 -4.23 23.81 10.28
C GLY A 169 -4.55 22.40 9.78
N PHE A 170 -3.94 21.93 8.68
CA PHE A 170 -4.21 20.58 8.18
C PHE A 170 -3.00 19.88 7.56
N ALA A 171 -3.05 18.55 7.59
CA ALA A 171 -2.18 17.66 6.84
C ALA A 171 -2.97 16.39 6.53
N ILE A 172 -2.71 15.77 5.38
CA ILE A 172 -3.40 14.55 4.97
C ILE A 172 -2.43 13.47 4.49
N TRP A 173 -2.83 12.21 4.66
CA TRP A 173 -2.33 11.13 3.83
C TRP A 173 -3.06 11.15 2.50
N SER A 174 -2.33 11.02 1.39
CA SER A 174 -2.87 10.67 0.07
C SER A 174 -2.35 9.29 -0.34
N ILE A 175 -3.25 8.33 -0.53
CA ILE A 175 -2.94 6.95 -0.84
C ILE A 175 -3.56 6.62 -2.20
N ILE A 176 -2.71 6.46 -3.21
CA ILE A 176 -3.13 6.10 -4.57
C ILE A 176 -3.14 4.59 -4.71
N LEU A 177 -4.33 4.05 -5.00
CA LEU A 177 -4.60 2.64 -5.12
C LEU A 177 -4.97 2.29 -6.55
N LYS A 178 -4.33 1.27 -7.12
CA LYS A 178 -4.73 0.71 -8.40
C LYS A 178 -5.99 -0.13 -8.22
N LYS A 179 -6.99 0.10 -9.07
CA LYS A 179 -8.24 -0.67 -9.09
C LYS A 179 -7.98 -2.17 -9.18
N SER A 180 -7.00 -2.62 -9.98
CA SER A 180 -6.64 -4.05 -10.09
C SER A 180 -6.22 -4.66 -8.76
N GLU A 181 -5.45 -3.93 -7.96
CA GLU A 181 -4.91 -4.37 -6.67
C GLU A 181 -6.02 -4.42 -5.62
N VAL A 182 -6.90 -3.42 -5.62
CA VAL A 182 -8.10 -3.38 -4.78
C VAL A 182 -9.01 -4.57 -5.12
N VAL A 183 -9.29 -4.81 -6.39
CA VAL A 183 -10.14 -5.94 -6.84
C VAL A 183 -9.51 -7.28 -6.46
N ARG A 184 -8.17 -7.40 -6.54
CA ARG A 184 -7.46 -8.60 -6.09
C ARG A 184 -7.66 -8.82 -4.58
N ALA A 185 -7.62 -7.77 -3.77
CA ALA A 185 -7.81 -7.85 -2.31
C ALA A 185 -9.25 -8.17 -1.89
N ILE A 186 -10.27 -7.98 -2.74
CA ILE A 186 -11.67 -8.25 -2.39
C ILE A 186 -11.91 -9.73 -2.08
N ASN A 187 -12.43 -9.99 -0.88
CA ASN A 187 -13.10 -11.26 -0.55
C ASN A 187 -14.62 -11.13 -0.80
N VAL A 188 -15.06 -11.55 -1.99
CA VAL A 188 -16.46 -11.39 -2.44
C VAL A 188 -17.46 -12.08 -1.51
N LYS A 189 -17.09 -13.22 -0.91
CA LYS A 189 -17.97 -13.97 0.00
C LYS A 189 -18.22 -13.15 1.27
N ALA A 190 -17.16 -12.64 1.89
CA ALA A 190 -17.26 -11.82 3.09
C ALA A 190 -18.07 -10.53 2.87
N LEU A 191 -17.93 -9.87 1.70
CA LEU A 191 -18.69 -8.66 1.40
C LEU A 191 -20.19 -8.91 1.21
N ARG A 192 -20.57 -10.06 0.63
CA ARG A 192 -21.98 -10.44 0.50
C ARG A 192 -22.62 -10.70 1.86
N GLU A 193 -21.90 -11.31 2.78
CA GLU A 193 -22.36 -11.53 4.16
C GLU A 193 -22.55 -10.19 4.90
N LYS A 194 -21.76 -9.17 4.58
CA LYS A 194 -21.91 -7.79 5.07
C LYS A 194 -23.00 -6.98 4.33
N ASN A 195 -23.77 -7.57 3.41
CA ASN A 195 -24.76 -6.89 2.56
C ASN A 195 -24.21 -5.74 1.69
N VAL A 196 -22.90 -5.74 1.40
CA VAL A 196 -22.29 -4.79 0.46
C VAL A 196 -22.55 -5.29 -0.97
N LYS A 197 -23.55 -4.72 -1.62
CA LYS A 197 -24.00 -5.10 -2.97
C LYS A 197 -23.29 -4.30 -4.06
#